data_AF-A0A3M0Y2Q7-F1
#
_entry.id   AF-A0A3M0Y2Q7-F1
#
_cell.length_a   1.000
_cell.length_b   1.000
_cell.length_c   1.000
_cell.angle_alpha   90.00
_cell.angle_beta   90.00
_cell.angle_gamma   90.00
#
_symmetry.space_group_name_H-M   'P 1'
#
loop_
_entity.id
_entity.type
_entity.pdbx_description
1 polymer ?
#
loop_
_entity_poly.entity_id
_entity_poly.type
_entity_poly.pdbx_seq_one_letter_code
_entity_poly.pdbx_strand_id
1 'polypeptide(L)'
;MSGEKEEGVRRISLKSSKPISEVKQGDRMKVNGKNLEVDAHYVFMEHSPTTKEMIIELVDPEKEEFYQLRYFSDQVKESMQLFKLEAIIYKEVELKSVEW
;
A
#
# COMPACT_ATOMS: atom_id res chain seq x y z
N MET A 1 31.40 -18.49 -9.44
CA MET A 1 30.15 -18.64 -8.68
C MET A 1 29.59 -17.25 -8.42
N SER A 2 28.92 -16.66 -9.41
CA SER A 2 28.15 -15.44 -9.25
C SER A 2 26.77 -15.86 -8.77
N GLY A 3 26.50 -15.67 -7.48
CA GLY A 3 25.17 -15.81 -6.92
C GLY A 3 24.31 -14.67 -7.45
N GLU A 4 23.65 -14.89 -8.57
CA GLU A 4 22.51 -14.10 -8.99
C GLU A 4 21.46 -14.25 -7.89
N LYS A 5 21.24 -13.17 -7.12
CA LYS A 5 20.03 -13.06 -6.31
C LYS A 5 18.90 -12.97 -7.33
N GLU A 6 18.18 -14.07 -7.53
CA GLU A 6 16.86 -14.01 -8.14
C GLU A 6 16.02 -13.05 -7.28
N GLU A 7 15.84 -11.82 -7.74
CA GLU A 7 14.80 -10.92 -7.24
C GLU A 7 13.46 -11.55 -7.67
N GLY A 8 13.03 -12.54 -6.89
CA GLY A 8 11.76 -13.20 -7.08
C GLY A 8 10.66 -12.15 -7.07
N VAL A 9 9.93 -12.05 -8.17
CA VAL A 9 8.71 -11.24 -8.31
C VAL A 9 7.90 -11.38 -7.02
N ARG A 10 7.81 -10.32 -6.21
CA ARG A 10 7.00 -10.33 -4.98
C ARG A 10 5.55 -10.55 -5.39
N ARG A 11 5.08 -11.79 -5.30
CA ARG A 11 3.70 -12.15 -5.60
C ARG A 11 2.82 -11.68 -4.43
N ILE A 12 2.34 -10.45 -4.53
CA ILE A 12 1.32 -9.94 -3.61
C ILE A 12 -0.08 -10.39 -4.07
N SER A 13 -0.93 -10.77 -3.13
CA SER A 13 -2.34 -11.10 -3.40
C SER A 13 -3.20 -9.85 -3.25
N LEU A 14 -3.79 -9.38 -4.35
CA LEU A 14 -4.71 -8.24 -4.35
C LEU A 14 -6.13 -8.70 -4.62
N LYS A 15 -7.07 -8.25 -3.79
CA LYS A 15 -8.51 -8.40 -4.02
C LYS A 15 -9.17 -7.04 -3.88
N SER A 16 -10.06 -6.73 -4.80
CA SER A 16 -10.75 -5.44 -4.84
C SER A 16 -12.24 -5.64 -5.09
N SER A 17 -13.06 -5.04 -4.26
CA SER A 17 -14.52 -4.92 -4.43
C SER A 17 -14.90 -3.77 -5.36
N LYS A 18 -14.00 -2.78 -5.51
CA LYS A 18 -14.16 -1.57 -6.32
C LYS A 18 -12.81 -1.05 -6.85
N PRO A 19 -12.79 -0.15 -7.85
CA PRO A 19 -11.57 0.49 -8.31
C PRO A 19 -10.82 1.17 -7.15
N ILE A 20 -9.49 1.10 -7.15
CA ILE A 20 -8.68 1.72 -6.08
C ILE A 20 -8.87 3.24 -6.03
N SER A 21 -9.18 3.87 -7.16
CA SER A 21 -9.53 5.30 -7.25
C SER A 21 -10.82 5.68 -6.51
N GLU A 22 -11.66 4.71 -6.16
CA GLU A 22 -12.90 4.91 -5.39
C GLU A 22 -12.73 4.58 -3.90
N VAL A 23 -11.52 4.20 -3.48
CA VAL A 23 -11.16 4.09 -2.05
C VAL A 23 -11.11 5.48 -1.46
N LYS A 24 -11.80 5.67 -0.33
CA LYS A 24 -11.97 6.94 0.37
C LYS A 24 -11.84 6.75 1.87
N GLN A 25 -11.71 7.86 2.59
CA GLN A 25 -11.70 7.88 4.05
C GLN A 25 -12.89 7.12 4.65
N GLY A 26 -12.62 6.33 5.69
CA GLY A 26 -13.58 5.47 6.38
C GLY A 26 -13.82 4.10 5.73
N ASP A 27 -13.27 3.84 4.54
CA ASP A 27 -13.29 2.49 3.97
C ASP A 27 -12.42 1.54 4.79
N ARG A 28 -12.77 0.25 4.78
CA ARG A 28 -11.98 -0.80 5.42
C ARG A 28 -11.08 -1.48 4.41
N MET A 29 -9.82 -1.68 4.78
CA MET A 29 -8.85 -2.48 4.02
C MET A 29 -8.28 -3.58 4.90
N LYS A 30 -8.09 -4.75 4.33
CA LYS A 30 -7.41 -5.88 4.99
C LYS A 30 -6.00 -6.03 4.44
N VAL A 31 -5.00 -5.68 5.23
CA VAL A 31 -3.59 -5.71 4.84
C VAL A 31 -2.85 -6.77 5.64
N ASN A 32 -2.30 -7.79 4.98
CA ASN A 32 -1.65 -8.94 5.62
C ASN A 32 -2.51 -9.58 6.73
N GLY A 33 -3.83 -9.57 6.57
CA GLY A 33 -4.77 -10.08 7.57
C GLY A 33 -5.22 -9.08 8.63
N LYS A 34 -4.56 -7.93 8.77
CA LYS A 34 -4.97 -6.83 9.68
C LYS A 34 -6.12 -6.04 9.07
N ASN A 35 -7.15 -5.75 9.87
CA ASN A 35 -8.24 -4.86 9.46
C ASN A 35 -7.84 -3.43 9.79
N LEU A 36 -7.65 -2.61 8.77
CA LEU A 36 -7.25 -1.22 8.86
C LEU A 36 -8.35 -0.32 8.28
N GLU A 37 -8.41 0.91 8.76
CA GLU A 37 -9.31 1.94 8.24
C GLU A 37 -8.53 2.94 7.40
N VAL A 38 -9.10 3.36 6.27
CA VAL A 38 -8.54 4.40 5.42
C VAL A 38 -8.73 5.75 6.08
N ASP A 39 -7.63 6.42 6.38
CA ASP A 39 -7.64 7.80 6.87
C ASP A 39 -7.60 8.79 5.70
N ALA A 40 -6.72 8.55 4.72
CA ALA A 40 -6.59 9.40 3.54
C ALA A 40 -6.17 8.60 2.30
N HIS A 41 -6.54 9.10 1.12
CA HIS A 41 -6.08 8.59 -0.17
C HIS A 41 -5.83 9.76 -1.11
N TYR A 42 -4.57 9.97 -1.51
CA TYR A 42 -4.17 11.16 -2.26
C TYR A 42 -2.97 10.91 -3.18
N VAL A 43 -2.77 11.84 -4.12
CA VAL A 43 -1.58 11.91 -4.98
C VAL A 43 -0.44 12.52 -4.16
N PHE A 44 0.62 11.75 -3.94
CA PHE A 44 1.84 12.24 -3.29
C PHE A 44 2.75 12.98 -4.28
N MET A 45 2.91 12.44 -5.48
CA MET A 45 3.72 13.04 -6.53
C MET A 45 3.16 12.72 -7.90
N GLU A 46 3.11 13.71 -8.79
CA GLU A 46 2.77 13.52 -10.20
C GLU A 46 4.05 13.48 -11.03
N HIS A 47 4.37 12.32 -11.61
CA HIS A 47 5.54 12.14 -12.46
C HIS A 47 5.21 12.44 -13.92
N SER A 48 4.00 12.08 -14.35
CA SER A 48 3.47 12.31 -15.68
C SER A 48 1.94 12.36 -15.64
N PRO A 49 1.27 12.76 -16.73
CA PRO A 49 -0.20 12.75 -16.80
C PRO A 49 -0.83 11.38 -16.49
N THR A 50 -0.10 10.28 -16.72
CA THR A 50 -0.59 8.90 -16.54
C THR A 50 -0.02 8.21 -15.30
N THR A 51 1.10 8.70 -14.76
CA THR A 51 1.86 8.05 -13.70
C THR A 51 1.95 8.97 -12.48
N LYS A 52 1.25 8.58 -11.42
CA LYS A 52 1.19 9.30 -10.14
C LYS A 52 1.59 8.36 -9.01
N GLU A 53 2.44 8.82 -8.12
CA GLU A 53 2.63 8.15 -6.82
C GLU A 53 1.43 8.46 -5.93
N MET A 54 0.77 7.41 -5.50
CA MET A 54 -0.41 7.43 -4.65
C MET A 54 -0.03 6.96 -3.25
N ILE A 55 -0.62 7.59 -2.23
CA ILE A 55 -0.55 7.13 -0.84
C ILE A 55 -1.96 6.88 -0.34
N ILE A 56 -2.15 5.72 0.30
CA ILE A 56 -3.30 5.45 1.17
C ILE A 56 -2.78 5.36 2.60
N GLU A 57 -3.19 6.30 3.43
CA GLU A 57 -2.91 6.29 4.86
C GLU A 57 -3.94 5.41 5.57
N LEU A 58 -3.44 4.54 6.44
CA LEU A 58 -4.21 3.50 7.10
C LEU A 58 -3.95 3.55 8.60
N VAL A 59 -5.00 3.41 9.41
CA VAL A 59 -4.92 3.31 10.87
C VAL A 59 -5.41 1.95 11.34
N ASP A 60 -4.68 1.34 12.28
CA ASP A 60 -5.15 0.20 13.06
C ASP A 60 -5.94 0.75 14.26
N PRO A 61 -7.29 0.70 14.24
CA PRO A 61 -8.12 1.34 15.27
C PRO A 61 -7.97 0.68 16.65
N GLU A 62 -7.43 -0.54 16.73
CA GLU A 62 -7.21 -1.24 17.99
C GLU A 62 -5.86 -0.90 18.63
N LYS A 63 -4.87 -0.51 17.82
CA LYS A 63 -3.47 -0.39 18.26
C LYS A 63 -2.88 1.00 18.07
N GLU A 64 -3.64 1.93 17.49
CA GLU A 64 -3.16 3.27 17.13
C GLU A 64 -1.88 3.21 16.27
N GLU A 65 -1.74 2.16 15.46
CA GLU A 65 -0.62 1.98 14.53
C GLU A 65 -0.97 2.61 13.18
N PHE A 66 -0.03 3.39 12.62
CA PHE A 66 -0.21 4.05 11.33
C PHE A 66 0.60 3.35 10.24
N TYR A 67 -0.03 3.20 9.08
CA TYR A 67 0.52 2.55 7.91
C TYR A 67 0.31 3.41 6.67
N GLN A 68 1.11 3.13 5.65
CA GLN A 68 0.92 3.67 4.31
C GLN A 68 1.03 2.56 3.29
N LEU A 69 0.02 2.44 2.41
CA LEU A 69 0.20 1.78 1.13
C LEU A 69 0.64 2.83 0.11
N ARG A 70 1.73 2.54 -0.60
CA ARG A 70 2.23 3.39 -1.68
C ARG A 70 2.23 2.61 -2.98
N TYR A 71 1.85 3.24 -4.08
CA TYR A 71 1.80 2.60 -5.40
C TYR A 71 1.79 3.65 -6.52
N PHE A 72 2.11 3.22 -7.73
CA PHE A 72 1.93 4.02 -8.94
C PHE A 72 0.55 3.76 -9.55
N SER A 73 -0.16 4.83 -9.92
CA SER A 73 -1.55 4.79 -10.42
C SER A 73 -1.77 3.89 -11.63
N ASP A 74 -0.75 3.73 -12.49
CA ASP A 74 -0.76 2.90 -13.69
C ASP A 74 -0.21 1.47 -13.47
N GLN A 75 0.35 1.18 -12.29
CA GLN A 75 1.03 -0.08 -11.98
C GLN A 75 0.67 -0.60 -10.58
N VAL A 76 -0.60 -0.48 -10.19
CA VAL A 76 -1.08 -0.78 -8.83
C VAL A 76 -0.65 -2.16 -8.34
N LYS A 77 -0.70 -3.18 -9.21
CA LYS A 77 -0.44 -4.57 -8.83
C LYS A 77 1.04 -4.87 -8.62
N GLU A 78 1.90 -4.17 -9.34
CA GLU A 78 3.34 -4.41 -9.37
C GLU A 78 4.11 -3.49 -8.43
N SER A 79 3.55 -2.31 -8.14
CA SER A 79 4.24 -1.25 -7.38
C SER A 79 3.81 -1.11 -5.92
N MET A 80 2.78 -1.84 -5.47
CA MET A 80 2.24 -1.64 -4.13
C MET A 80 3.24 -2.08 -3.05
N GLN A 81 3.54 -1.15 -2.15
CA GLN A 81 4.43 -1.34 -1.02
C GLN A 81 3.73 -0.91 0.28
N LEU A 82 4.06 -1.58 1.38
CA LEU A 82 3.53 -1.26 2.70
C LEU A 82 4.63 -0.65 3.57
N PHE A 83 4.28 0.44 4.25
CA PHE A 83 5.13 1.10 5.21
C PHE A 83 4.40 1.19 6.55
N LYS A 84 5.15 1.07 7.65
CA LYS A 84 4.68 1.31 9.02
C LYS A 84 5.36 2.54 9.59
N LEU A 85 4.60 3.41 10.25
CA LEU A 85 5.18 4.51 11.01
C LEU A 85 5.86 3.96 12.27
N GLU A 86 7.16 4.20 12.39
CA GLU A 86 7.94 3.89 13.59
C GLU A 86 8.60 5.17 14.12
N ALA A 87 8.24 5.58 15.33
CA ALA A 87 8.59 6.86 15.92
C ALA A 87 8.16 8.05 15.05
N ILE A 88 9.01 8.48 14.11
CA ILE A 88 8.79 9.62 13.23
C ILE A 88 9.06 9.30 11.74
N ILE A 89 9.38 8.05 11.40
CA ILE A 89 9.76 7.64 10.04
C ILE A 89 8.95 6.43 9.61
N TYR A 90 8.48 6.45 8.36
CA TYR A 90 7.89 5.28 7.72
C TYR A 90 8.96 4.30 7.27
N LYS A 91 8.88 3.05 7.73
CA LYS A 91 9.76 1.95 7.31
C LYS A 91 9.00 0.96 6.46
N GLU A 92 9.60 0.53 5.35
CA GLU A 92 9.03 -0.52 4.49
C GLU A 92 8.93 -1.82 5.30
N VAL A 93 7.78 -2.46 5.20
CA VAL A 93 7.51 -3.78 5.79
C VAL A 93 6.98 -4.71 4.70
N GLU A 94 7.09 -6.01 4.94
CA GLU A 94 6.68 -7.02 3.96
C GLU A 94 5.18 -6.91 3.64
N LEU A 95 4.83 -6.83 2.35
CA LEU A 95 3.46 -6.90 1.85
C LEU A 95 3.20 -8.27 1.23
N LYS A 96 2.17 -8.97 1.72
CA LYS A 96 1.73 -10.29 1.24
C LYS A 96 0.36 -10.22 0.59
N SER A 97 -0.57 -9.49 1.21
CA SER A 97 -1.94 -9.36 0.69
C SER A 97 -2.59 -8.03 1.03
N VAL A 98 -3.45 -7.55 0.12
CA VAL A 98 -4.35 -6.40 0.33
C VAL A 98 -5.73 -6.76 -0.20
N GLU A 99 -6.76 -6.53 0.61
CA GLU A 99 -8.15 -6.64 0.22
C GLU A 99 -8.86 -5.31 0.54
N TRP A 100 -9.62 -4.76 -0.42
CA TRP A 100 -10.45 -3.57 -0.25
C TRP A 100 -11.76 -3.67 -1.03
#